data_AF-A0A374UX59-F1
#
_entry.id   AF-A0A374UX59-F1
#
_cell.length_a   1.000
_cell.length_b   1.000
_cell.length_c   1.000
_cell.angle_alpha   90.00
_cell.angle_beta   90.00
_cell.angle_gamma   90.00
#
_symmetry.space_group_name_H-M   'P 1'
#
loop_
_entity.id
_entity.type
_entity.pdbx_description
1 polymer ?
#
loop_
_entity_poly.entity_id
_entity_poly.type
_entity_poly.pdbx_seq_one_letter_code
_entity_poly.pdbx_strand_id
1 'polypeptide(L)'
;MEQGKKFISPGAWFSMVYPADWNEFEDGEGSFLFYNPNEWTGNFRISAYKGSTAYGKEAVRQELKENASAAPVKVGHLDCAYSKEMFEEEGAYYTSHLWIAGIGDVAFECSFTVRKGEPVAEAESVIASLEVRTANRKYPAEIIPVRLSEIYQINEAYEWVSATVKEQLKKDFQGQEEDIANMQQMMDSGSISAKKKEAWLALGITLCVILANEIDGLEWRTLVDGNREAPVLVNTANDMMIDPMKLVWSKVKAGEPCDLAEIYKNLLS
;
A
#
# COMPACT_ATOMS: atom_id res chain seq x y z
N MET A 1 -20.78 -3.73 -12.56
CA MET A 1 -19.81 -2.67 -12.22
C MET A 1 -18.76 -3.34 -11.39
N GLU A 2 -17.55 -3.53 -11.92
CA GLU A 2 -16.45 -3.99 -11.07
C GLU A 2 -16.26 -2.97 -9.95
N GLN A 3 -16.20 -3.47 -8.73
CA GLN A 3 -16.01 -2.66 -7.54
C GLN A 3 -14.54 -2.20 -7.54
N GLY A 4 -14.30 -0.89 -7.60
CA GLY A 4 -12.94 -0.34 -7.60
C GLY A 4 -12.15 -0.74 -6.35
N LYS A 5 -10.82 -0.61 -6.43
CA LYS A 5 -9.89 -0.89 -5.33
C LYS A 5 -9.83 0.32 -4.38
N LYS A 6 -9.86 0.07 -3.07
CA LYS A 6 -9.71 1.13 -2.07
C LYS A 6 -8.23 1.35 -1.77
N PHE A 7 -7.80 2.61 -1.70
CA PHE A 7 -6.50 3.00 -1.18
C PHE A 7 -6.69 3.81 0.11
N ILE A 8 -5.83 3.57 1.11
CA ILE A 8 -5.71 4.38 2.32
C ILE A 8 -4.24 4.77 2.45
N SER A 9 -3.97 6.07 2.45
CA SER A 9 -2.59 6.57 2.49
C SER A 9 -1.87 6.17 3.78
N PRO A 10 -0.53 6.16 3.81
CA PRO A 10 0.24 6.05 5.05
C PRO A 10 -0.23 7.04 6.12
N GLY A 11 -0.31 6.57 7.37
CA GLY A 11 -0.84 7.34 8.48
C GLY A 11 -2.34 7.60 8.40
N ALA A 12 -3.04 6.96 7.45
CA ALA A 12 -4.46 7.11 7.16
C ALA A 12 -4.89 8.58 7.06
N TRP A 13 -4.21 9.39 6.23
CA TRP A 13 -4.58 10.80 6.03
C TRP A 13 -5.77 10.96 5.10
N PHE A 14 -5.80 10.17 4.03
CA PHE A 14 -6.90 10.14 3.08
C PHE A 14 -7.19 8.72 2.60
N SER A 15 -8.34 8.56 1.97
CA SER A 15 -8.66 7.38 1.19
C SER A 15 -9.31 7.75 -0.14
N MET A 16 -9.18 6.86 -1.11
CA MET A 16 -9.79 6.98 -2.42
C MET A 16 -10.16 5.60 -2.97
N VAL A 17 -10.94 5.57 -4.04
CA VAL A 17 -11.24 4.36 -4.81
C VAL A 17 -10.70 4.56 -6.23
N TYR A 18 -9.95 3.58 -6.72
CA TYR A 18 -9.34 3.59 -8.04
C TYR A 18 -9.78 2.37 -8.86
N PRO A 19 -9.63 2.41 -10.20
CA PRO A 19 -10.03 1.31 -11.08
C PRO A 19 -9.43 -0.05 -10.66
N ALA A 20 -10.20 -1.12 -10.83
CA ALA A 20 -9.81 -2.45 -10.34
C ALA A 20 -8.64 -3.09 -11.14
N ASP A 21 -8.45 -2.65 -12.36
CA ASP A 21 -7.39 -3.04 -13.29
C ASP A 21 -6.09 -2.25 -13.10
N TRP A 22 -6.10 -1.20 -12.28
CA TRP A 22 -4.90 -0.43 -11.93
C TRP A 22 -4.13 -1.09 -10.79
N ASN A 23 -2.82 -0.88 -10.80
CA ASN A 23 -1.89 -1.23 -9.72
C ASN A 23 -1.12 0.00 -9.23
N GLU A 24 -0.60 -0.06 -8.01
CA GLU A 24 0.30 0.94 -7.45
C GLU A 24 1.75 0.67 -7.90
N PHE A 25 2.49 1.73 -8.20
CA PHE A 25 3.90 1.68 -8.63
C PHE A 25 4.74 2.72 -7.90
N GLU A 26 6.05 2.52 -7.93
CA GLU A 26 7.02 3.43 -7.29
C GLU A 26 6.95 4.83 -7.92
N ASP A 27 7.01 5.85 -7.07
CA ASP A 27 7.05 7.27 -7.44
C ASP A 27 7.91 8.04 -6.42
N GLY A 28 7.88 9.38 -6.45
CA GLY A 28 8.62 10.19 -5.48
C GLY A 28 8.10 10.07 -4.03
N GLU A 29 8.94 10.40 -3.06
CA GLU A 29 8.55 10.41 -1.64
C GLU A 29 7.28 11.24 -1.39
N GLY A 30 6.25 10.61 -0.81
CA GLY A 30 4.97 11.25 -0.52
C GLY A 30 4.02 11.36 -1.72
N SER A 31 4.37 10.79 -2.87
CA SER A 31 3.54 10.65 -4.06
C SER A 31 3.20 9.19 -4.33
N PHE A 32 2.00 8.93 -4.86
CA PHE A 32 1.52 7.58 -5.14
C PHE A 32 1.08 7.48 -6.61
N LEU A 33 1.68 6.56 -7.37
CA LEU A 33 1.42 6.35 -8.79
C LEU A 33 0.54 5.12 -9.03
N PHE A 34 -0.49 5.28 -9.86
CA PHE A 34 -1.40 4.21 -10.27
C PHE A 34 -1.60 4.22 -11.79
N TYR A 35 -1.54 3.04 -12.40
CA TYR A 35 -1.91 2.84 -13.80
C TYR A 35 -2.29 1.37 -14.06
N ASN A 36 -2.97 1.10 -15.18
CA ASN A 36 -3.20 -0.25 -15.67
C ASN A 36 -1.94 -0.77 -16.39
N PRO A 37 -1.27 -1.82 -15.88
CA PRO A 37 -0.05 -2.36 -16.50
C PRO A 37 -0.28 -3.17 -17.77
N ASN A 38 -1.51 -3.63 -18.01
CA ASN A 38 -1.87 -4.48 -19.15
C ASN A 38 -2.37 -3.65 -20.35
N GLU A 39 -3.19 -2.64 -20.07
CA GLU A 39 -3.73 -1.71 -21.07
C GLU A 39 -3.59 -0.28 -20.54
N TRP A 40 -2.53 0.41 -20.94
CA TRP A 40 -2.22 1.73 -20.41
C TRP A 40 -3.23 2.79 -20.85
N THR A 41 -4.03 3.30 -19.91
CA THR A 41 -4.99 4.39 -20.10
C THR A 41 -4.52 5.74 -19.52
N GLY A 42 -3.42 5.73 -18.79
CA GLY A 42 -2.81 6.93 -18.20
C GLY A 42 -2.11 6.66 -16.89
N ASN A 43 -1.30 7.62 -16.45
CA ASN A 43 -0.58 7.58 -15.17
C ASN A 43 -1.24 8.55 -14.19
N PHE A 44 -1.94 8.03 -13.19
CA PHE A 44 -2.51 8.84 -12.11
C PHE A 44 -1.54 8.96 -10.95
N ARG A 45 -1.26 10.18 -10.51
CA ARG A 45 -0.46 10.45 -9.31
C ARG A 45 -1.26 11.25 -8.32
N ILE A 46 -1.02 11.00 -7.04
CA ILE A 46 -1.56 11.81 -5.95
C ILE A 46 -0.53 12.01 -4.85
N SER A 47 -0.40 13.26 -4.41
CA SER A 47 0.35 13.65 -3.22
C SER A 47 -0.60 14.40 -2.27
N ALA A 48 -0.34 14.32 -0.96
CA ALA A 48 -1.14 14.99 0.04
C ALA A 48 -0.28 15.74 1.06
N TYR A 49 -0.70 16.97 1.38
CA TYR A 49 0.01 17.86 2.28
C TYR A 49 -0.93 18.38 3.37
N LYS A 50 -0.49 18.34 4.64
CA LYS A 50 -1.25 18.85 5.78
C LYS A 50 -0.78 20.24 6.20
N GLY A 51 -1.71 21.07 6.63
CA GLY A 51 -1.42 22.41 7.12
C GLY A 51 -2.43 22.91 8.16
N SER A 52 -2.74 24.21 8.09
CA SER A 52 -3.78 24.84 8.90
C SER A 52 -5.17 24.24 8.62
N THR A 53 -6.17 24.52 9.46
CA THR A 53 -7.55 24.04 9.28
C THR A 53 -8.19 24.41 7.93
N ALA A 54 -7.71 25.47 7.27
CA ALA A 54 -8.21 25.92 5.98
C ALA A 54 -7.25 25.60 4.81
N TYR A 55 -6.16 24.87 5.08
CA TYR A 55 -5.05 24.70 4.17
C TYR A 55 -5.45 24.16 2.80
N GLY A 56 -6.33 23.16 2.75
CA GLY A 56 -6.81 22.62 1.47
C GLY A 56 -7.47 23.68 0.59
N LYS A 57 -8.34 24.50 1.18
CA LYS A 57 -9.01 25.59 0.45
C LYS A 57 -8.06 26.72 0.08
N GLU A 58 -7.08 27.00 0.92
CA GLU A 58 -6.04 28.00 0.66
C GLU A 58 -5.14 27.59 -0.50
N ALA A 59 -4.75 26.31 -0.58
CA ALA A 59 -3.96 25.76 -1.68
C ALA A 59 -4.68 25.91 -3.03
N VAL A 60 -5.98 25.57 -3.10
CA VAL A 60 -6.78 25.73 -4.33
C VAL A 60 -6.83 27.21 -4.77
N ARG A 61 -7.06 28.13 -3.83
CA ARG A 61 -7.10 29.58 -4.13
C ARG A 61 -5.75 30.12 -4.59
N GLN A 62 -4.68 29.63 -3.97
CA GLN A 62 -3.32 30.02 -4.29
C GLN A 62 -2.97 29.58 -5.72
N GLU A 63 -3.26 28.32 -6.08
CA GLU A 63 -3.05 27.82 -7.45
C GLU A 63 -3.79 28.66 -8.50
N LEU A 64 -5.06 28.95 -8.28
CA LEU A 64 -5.85 29.81 -9.19
C LEU A 64 -5.33 31.24 -9.31
N LYS A 65 -4.59 31.72 -8.31
CA LYS A 65 -4.01 33.06 -8.29
C LYS A 65 -2.65 33.11 -8.99
N GLU A 66 -1.84 32.05 -8.83
CA GLU A 66 -0.44 32.04 -9.27
C GLU A 66 -0.25 31.39 -10.64
N ASN A 67 -1.08 30.40 -10.97
CA ASN A 67 -1.05 29.72 -12.27
C ASN A 67 -2.09 30.31 -13.22
N ALA A 68 -1.64 31.12 -14.19
CA ALA A 68 -2.52 31.74 -15.17
C ALA A 68 -3.23 30.73 -16.11
N SER A 69 -2.74 29.49 -16.20
CA SER A 69 -3.35 28.41 -16.97
C SER A 69 -4.38 27.62 -16.16
N ALA A 70 -4.44 27.83 -14.84
CA ALA A 70 -5.38 27.14 -13.98
C ALA A 70 -6.78 27.78 -14.06
N ALA A 71 -7.81 26.94 -14.11
CA ALA A 71 -9.21 27.32 -14.09
C ALA A 71 -9.95 26.59 -12.97
N PRO A 72 -10.95 27.23 -12.33
CA PRO A 72 -11.75 26.56 -11.33
C PRO A 72 -12.65 25.52 -12.00
N VAL A 73 -12.61 24.29 -11.51
CA VAL A 73 -13.48 23.19 -11.94
C VAL A 73 -14.07 22.48 -10.73
N LYS A 74 -15.15 21.73 -10.96
CA LYS A 74 -15.76 20.90 -9.93
C LYS A 74 -15.63 19.43 -10.31
N VAL A 75 -14.98 18.64 -9.45
CA VAL A 75 -14.81 17.20 -9.64
C VAL A 75 -15.52 16.47 -8.50
N GLY A 76 -16.66 15.84 -8.83
CA GLY A 76 -17.57 15.31 -7.82
C GLY A 76 -18.05 16.39 -6.85
N HIS A 77 -17.63 16.29 -5.59
CA HIS A 77 -17.97 17.25 -4.53
C HIS A 77 -16.87 18.29 -4.26
N LEU A 78 -15.72 18.19 -4.94
CA LEU A 78 -14.54 19.01 -4.69
C LEU A 78 -14.45 20.19 -5.66
N ASP A 79 -14.13 21.37 -5.11
CA ASP A 79 -13.70 22.52 -5.90
C ASP A 79 -12.19 22.41 -6.13
N CYS A 80 -11.77 22.33 -7.39
CA CYS A 80 -10.38 22.12 -7.77
C CYS A 80 -9.87 23.28 -8.63
N ALA A 81 -8.57 23.56 -8.54
CA ALA A 81 -7.84 24.34 -9.53
C ALA A 81 -7.28 23.37 -10.56
N TYR A 82 -7.69 23.49 -11.82
CA TYR A 82 -7.31 22.57 -12.88
C TYR A 82 -6.49 23.27 -13.96
N SER A 83 -5.37 22.69 -14.32
CA SER A 83 -4.57 23.09 -15.47
C SER A 83 -4.18 21.88 -16.31
N LYS A 84 -3.70 22.12 -17.53
CA LYS A 84 -3.16 21.06 -18.38
C LYS A 84 -2.00 21.58 -19.20
N GLU A 85 -1.05 20.70 -19.45
CA GLU A 85 0.13 20.98 -20.26
C GLU A 85 0.31 19.88 -21.30
N MET A 86 0.60 20.28 -22.54
CA MET A 86 0.89 19.36 -23.62
C MET A 86 2.39 19.30 -23.85
N PHE A 87 2.92 18.09 -24.00
CA PHE A 87 4.34 17.88 -24.25
C PHE A 87 4.53 16.72 -25.24
N GLU A 88 5.74 16.66 -25.79
CA GLU A 88 6.18 15.59 -26.68
C GLU A 88 7.28 14.80 -25.98
N GLU A 89 7.15 13.48 -25.96
CA GLU A 89 8.13 12.56 -25.40
C GLU A 89 8.29 11.39 -26.37
N GLU A 90 9.53 11.13 -26.79
CA GLU A 90 9.88 10.07 -27.74
C GLU A 90 9.05 10.10 -29.05
N GLY A 91 8.67 11.28 -29.52
CA GLY A 91 7.86 11.46 -30.74
C GLY A 91 6.37 11.20 -30.58
N ALA A 92 5.90 10.93 -29.35
CA ALA A 92 4.49 10.83 -29.00
C ALA A 92 4.04 12.09 -28.23
N TYR A 93 2.80 12.54 -28.50
CA TYR A 93 2.21 13.67 -27.81
C TYR A 93 1.36 13.22 -26.63
N TYR A 94 1.59 13.85 -25.48
CA TYR A 94 0.88 13.60 -24.24
C TYR A 94 0.20 14.86 -23.74
N THR A 95 -0.70 14.69 -22.78
CA THR A 95 -1.28 15.78 -21.99
C THR A 95 -1.19 15.40 -20.52
N SER A 96 -0.49 16.23 -19.74
CA SER A 96 -0.51 16.16 -18.28
C SER A 96 -1.65 17.02 -17.78
N HIS A 97 -2.57 16.41 -17.06
CA HIS A 97 -3.69 17.08 -16.41
C HIS A 97 -3.38 17.22 -14.92
N LEU A 98 -3.52 18.42 -14.37
CA LEU A 98 -3.21 18.71 -12.96
C LEU A 98 -4.44 19.26 -12.25
N TRP A 99 -4.75 18.70 -11.09
CA TRP A 99 -5.78 19.19 -10.18
C TRP A 99 -5.16 19.45 -8.80
N ILE A 100 -5.28 20.70 -8.33
CA ILE A 100 -5.09 21.02 -6.93
C ILE A 100 -6.47 21.01 -6.26
N ALA A 101 -6.66 20.09 -5.33
CA ALA A 101 -7.89 19.93 -4.56
C ALA A 101 -7.60 20.11 -3.06
N GLY A 102 -8.65 20.28 -2.25
CA GLY A 102 -8.46 20.43 -0.82
C GLY A 102 -9.68 20.08 0.00
N ILE A 103 -9.47 19.39 1.11
CA ILE A 103 -10.50 18.98 2.07
C ILE A 103 -9.99 19.30 3.47
N GLY A 104 -10.61 20.29 4.12
CA GLY A 104 -10.21 20.73 5.47
C GLY A 104 -8.74 21.16 5.52
N ASP A 105 -7.96 20.47 6.36
CA ASP A 105 -6.54 20.71 6.61
C ASP A 105 -5.60 20.00 5.64
N VAL A 106 -6.12 19.32 4.63
CA VAL A 106 -5.34 18.58 3.62
C VAL A 106 -5.51 19.20 2.24
N ALA A 107 -4.39 19.47 1.57
CA ALA A 107 -4.31 19.79 0.15
C ALA A 107 -3.84 18.57 -0.63
N PHE A 108 -4.38 18.38 -1.83
CA PHE A 108 -4.03 17.30 -2.74
C PHE A 108 -3.49 17.87 -4.04
N GLU A 109 -2.40 17.29 -4.51
CA GLU A 109 -1.90 17.48 -5.87
C GLU A 109 -2.15 16.18 -6.62
N CYS A 110 -3.09 16.20 -7.56
CA CYS A 110 -3.42 15.05 -8.39
C CYS A 110 -2.99 15.34 -9.82
N SER A 111 -2.30 14.41 -10.47
CA SER A 111 -2.02 14.51 -11.90
C SER A 111 -2.46 13.26 -12.65
N PHE A 112 -2.81 13.44 -13.93
CA PHE A 112 -3.11 12.34 -14.83
C PHE A 112 -2.47 12.61 -16.19
N THR A 113 -1.47 11.79 -16.54
CA THR A 113 -0.78 11.90 -17.83
C THR A 113 -1.31 10.86 -18.79
N VAL A 114 -1.84 11.32 -19.92
CA VAL A 114 -2.46 10.48 -20.96
C VAL A 114 -1.93 10.85 -22.34
N ARG A 115 -2.19 10.01 -23.37
CA ARG A 115 -1.95 10.43 -24.76
C ARG A 115 -2.83 11.62 -25.09
N LYS A 116 -2.33 12.49 -25.96
CA LYS A 116 -3.06 13.67 -26.42
C LYS A 116 -4.44 13.28 -26.95
N GLY A 117 -5.49 13.82 -26.31
CA GLY A 117 -6.89 13.65 -26.72
C GLY A 117 -7.64 12.52 -26.01
N GLU A 118 -6.96 11.73 -25.18
CA GLU A 118 -7.58 10.69 -24.38
C GLU A 118 -8.42 11.27 -23.21
N PRO A 119 -9.43 10.53 -22.72
CA PRO A 119 -10.31 10.99 -21.67
C PRO A 119 -9.63 11.01 -20.30
N VAL A 120 -10.16 11.85 -19.40
CA VAL A 120 -9.69 11.98 -18.01
C VAL A 120 -10.69 11.45 -16.98
N ALA A 121 -11.77 10.79 -17.45
CA ALA A 121 -12.88 10.39 -16.61
C ALA A 121 -12.47 9.44 -15.46
N GLU A 122 -11.47 8.58 -15.68
CA GLU A 122 -10.93 7.70 -14.64
C GLU A 122 -10.30 8.49 -13.50
N ALA A 123 -9.43 9.46 -13.81
CA ALA A 123 -8.81 10.34 -12.83
C ALA A 123 -9.84 11.20 -12.10
N GLU A 124 -10.81 11.76 -12.81
CA GLU A 124 -11.91 12.52 -12.20
C GLU A 124 -12.74 11.66 -11.24
N SER A 125 -12.97 10.38 -11.59
CA SER A 125 -13.65 9.42 -10.70
C SER A 125 -12.84 9.12 -9.45
N VAL A 126 -11.52 8.96 -9.56
CA VAL A 126 -10.62 8.79 -8.41
C VAL A 126 -10.69 10.02 -7.50
N ILE A 127 -10.51 11.21 -8.05
CA ILE A 127 -10.55 12.48 -7.31
C ILE A 127 -11.91 12.67 -6.64
N ALA A 128 -13.01 12.38 -7.33
CA ALA A 128 -14.36 12.50 -6.77
C ALA A 128 -14.61 11.61 -5.55
N SER A 129 -13.85 10.52 -5.41
CA SER A 129 -13.93 9.57 -4.29
C SER A 129 -13.04 9.92 -3.10
N LEU A 130 -12.25 10.99 -3.17
CA LEU A 130 -11.33 11.38 -2.11
C LEU A 130 -12.08 11.70 -0.81
N GLU A 131 -11.60 11.13 0.28
CA GLU A 131 -12.04 11.40 1.63
C GLU A 131 -10.83 11.70 2.53
N VAL A 132 -10.92 12.74 3.37
CA VAL A 132 -9.96 12.98 4.44
C VAL A 132 -10.37 12.24 5.70
N ARG A 133 -9.40 11.55 6.30
CA ARG A 133 -9.57 10.93 7.60
C ARG A 133 -9.13 11.88 8.71
N THR A 134 -9.97 12.00 9.74
CA THR A 134 -9.80 13.00 10.81
C THR A 134 -9.25 12.36 12.08
N ALA A 135 -8.32 13.04 12.75
CA ALA A 135 -7.60 12.49 13.91
C ALA A 135 -8.51 12.09 15.10
N ASN A 136 -9.66 12.76 15.27
CA ASN A 136 -10.58 12.50 16.38
C ASN A 136 -11.67 11.48 16.06
N ARG A 137 -11.63 10.86 14.88
CA ARG A 137 -12.59 9.83 14.47
C ARG A 137 -11.94 8.46 14.57
N LYS A 138 -12.62 7.53 15.25
CA LYS A 138 -12.23 6.13 15.23
C LYS A 138 -12.71 5.51 13.92
N TYR A 139 -11.77 5.00 13.13
CA TYR A 139 -12.04 4.20 11.95
C TYR A 139 -12.00 2.71 12.36
N PRO A 140 -12.94 1.88 11.87
CA PRO A 140 -12.84 0.43 12.05
C PRO A 140 -11.61 -0.11 11.32
N ALA A 141 -11.17 -1.30 11.72
CA ALA A 141 -10.11 -2.01 10.98
C ALA A 141 -10.60 -2.30 9.55
N GLU A 142 -9.72 -2.06 8.57
CA GLU A 142 -10.02 -2.26 7.17
C GLU A 142 -8.93 -3.11 6.51
N ILE A 143 -9.36 -3.98 5.61
CA ILE A 143 -8.49 -4.77 4.72
C ILE A 143 -8.61 -4.15 3.33
N ILE A 144 -7.50 -3.65 2.81
CA ILE A 144 -7.42 -3.04 1.48
C ILE A 144 -6.45 -3.84 0.61
N PRO A 145 -6.52 -3.71 -0.73
CA PRO A 145 -5.45 -4.17 -1.61
C PRO A 145 -4.08 -3.80 -1.05
N VAL A 146 -3.13 -4.74 -1.14
CA VAL A 146 -1.79 -4.51 -0.58
C VAL A 146 -1.16 -3.28 -1.23
N ARG A 147 -0.67 -2.37 -0.38
CA ARG A 147 0.04 -1.18 -0.84
C ARG A 147 1.49 -1.51 -1.13
N LEU A 148 2.13 -0.69 -1.95
CA LEU A 148 3.54 -0.81 -2.27
C LEU A 148 4.44 -0.78 -1.02
N SER A 149 4.08 0.02 -0.02
CA SER A 149 4.80 0.07 1.27
C SER A 149 4.82 -1.28 2.02
N GLU A 150 3.73 -2.04 1.96
CA GLU A 150 3.67 -3.36 2.59
C GLU A 150 4.31 -4.43 1.70
N ILE A 151 4.27 -4.29 0.37
CA ILE A 151 5.07 -5.12 -0.55
C ILE A 151 6.56 -5.01 -0.21
N TYR A 152 7.08 -3.80 0.04
CA TYR A 152 8.46 -3.61 0.47
C TYR A 152 8.76 -4.29 1.80
N GLN A 153 7.88 -4.16 2.80
CA GLN A 153 8.05 -4.87 4.07
C GLN A 153 8.09 -6.39 3.90
N ILE A 154 7.27 -6.94 2.99
CA ILE A 154 7.27 -8.38 2.68
C ILE A 154 8.61 -8.80 2.08
N ASN A 155 9.10 -8.06 1.08
CA ASN A 155 10.37 -8.35 0.42
C ASN A 155 11.56 -8.21 1.39
N GLU A 156 11.63 -7.13 2.16
CA GLU A 156 12.70 -6.90 3.15
C GLU A 156 12.73 -7.99 4.22
N ALA A 157 11.56 -8.42 4.70
CA ALA A 157 11.46 -9.53 5.66
C ALA A 157 11.98 -10.84 5.07
N TYR A 158 11.57 -11.17 3.84
CA TYR A 158 12.01 -12.36 3.14
C TYR A 158 13.53 -12.36 2.91
N GLU A 159 14.05 -11.26 2.37
CA GLU A 159 15.49 -11.07 2.13
C GLU A 159 16.30 -11.18 3.41
N TRP A 160 15.84 -10.57 4.50
CA TRP A 160 16.51 -10.65 5.79
C TRP A 160 16.57 -12.09 6.32
N VAL A 161 15.46 -12.84 6.27
CA VAL A 161 15.44 -14.25 6.71
C VAL A 161 16.34 -15.10 5.82
N SER A 162 16.25 -14.96 4.50
CA SER A 162 17.07 -15.68 3.53
C SER A 162 18.56 -15.43 3.76
N ALA A 163 18.97 -14.16 3.89
CA ALA A 163 20.36 -13.79 4.18
C ALA A 163 20.84 -14.35 5.52
N THR A 164 20.00 -14.30 6.56
CA THR A 164 20.37 -14.80 7.90
C THR A 164 20.51 -16.34 7.90
N VAL A 165 19.65 -17.07 7.20
CA VAL A 165 19.78 -18.52 7.01
C VAL A 165 21.08 -18.85 6.27
N LYS A 166 21.40 -18.11 5.19
CA LYS A 166 22.64 -18.30 4.45
C LYS A 166 23.87 -18.03 5.31
N GLU A 167 23.85 -16.98 6.12
CA GLU A 167 24.95 -16.60 6.99
C GLU A 167 25.16 -17.61 8.12
N GLN A 168 24.10 -17.94 8.86
CA GLN A 168 24.19 -18.76 10.09
C GLN A 168 24.25 -20.25 9.81
N LEU A 169 23.46 -20.73 8.82
CA LEU A 169 23.28 -22.17 8.57
C LEU A 169 24.03 -22.66 7.33
N LYS A 170 24.58 -21.76 6.52
CA LYS A 170 25.26 -22.07 5.25
C LYS A 170 24.35 -22.83 4.26
N LYS A 171 23.04 -22.62 4.35
CA LYS A 171 22.02 -23.20 3.48
C LYS A 171 21.43 -22.13 2.56
N ASP A 172 20.94 -22.53 1.40
CA ASP A 172 20.09 -21.67 0.56
C ASP A 172 18.66 -21.64 1.12
N PHE A 173 17.90 -20.63 0.73
CA PHE A 173 16.52 -20.41 1.16
C PHE A 173 15.68 -20.09 -0.08
N GLN A 174 14.70 -20.94 -0.37
CA GLN A 174 13.83 -20.87 -1.54
C GLN A 174 12.41 -20.41 -1.21
N GLY A 175 12.06 -20.33 0.08
CA GLY A 175 10.74 -19.91 0.51
C GLY A 175 9.68 -20.98 0.28
N GLN A 176 10.06 -22.24 0.48
CA GLN A 176 9.20 -23.43 0.38
C GLN A 176 8.98 -24.06 1.76
N GLU A 177 8.05 -25.02 1.85
CA GLU A 177 7.76 -25.72 3.12
C GLU A 177 9.03 -26.28 3.81
N GLU A 178 10.00 -26.82 3.05
CA GLU A 178 11.22 -27.40 3.63
C GLU A 178 12.09 -26.37 4.36
N ASP A 179 11.98 -25.08 4.01
CA ASP A 179 12.75 -24.01 4.62
C ASP A 179 12.26 -23.60 6.01
N ILE A 180 11.06 -24.02 6.40
CA ILE A 180 10.51 -23.77 7.75
C ILE A 180 11.45 -24.35 8.82
N ALA A 181 12.06 -25.52 8.56
CA ALA A 181 13.03 -26.12 9.47
C ALA A 181 14.30 -25.26 9.62
N ASN A 182 14.72 -24.56 8.56
CA ASN A 182 15.86 -23.66 8.59
C ASN A 182 15.53 -22.40 9.42
N MET A 183 14.31 -21.87 9.28
CA MET A 183 13.82 -20.75 10.11
C MET A 183 13.75 -21.14 11.59
N GLN A 184 13.25 -22.33 11.91
CA GLN A 184 13.18 -22.83 13.29
C GLN A 184 14.59 -22.99 13.89
N GLN A 185 15.53 -23.57 13.14
CA GLN A 185 16.92 -23.71 13.58
C GLN A 185 17.57 -22.34 13.88
N MET A 186 17.26 -21.32 13.07
CA MET A 186 17.70 -19.95 13.31
C MET A 186 17.11 -19.39 14.62
N MET A 187 15.81 -19.60 14.89
CA MET A 187 15.17 -19.19 16.15
C MET A 187 15.80 -19.88 17.37
N ASP A 188 16.00 -21.19 17.30
CA ASP A 188 16.48 -22.02 18.41
C ASP A 188 17.96 -21.77 18.73
N SER A 189 18.73 -21.20 17.79
CA SER A 189 20.13 -20.81 18.00
C SER A 189 20.31 -19.75 19.09
N GLY A 190 19.24 -19.02 19.43
CA GLY A 190 19.28 -17.89 20.36
C GLY A 190 19.90 -16.62 19.76
N SER A 191 20.13 -16.57 18.45
CA SER A 191 20.71 -15.40 17.76
C SER A 191 19.79 -14.18 17.74
N ILE A 192 18.47 -14.40 17.88
CA ILE A 192 17.46 -13.35 17.92
C ILE A 192 17.04 -13.10 19.37
N SER A 193 17.32 -11.90 19.88
CA SER A 193 16.80 -11.48 21.18
C SER A 193 15.27 -11.38 21.17
N ALA A 194 14.60 -11.85 22.22
CA ALA A 194 13.16 -11.70 22.42
C ALA A 194 12.66 -10.24 22.39
N LYS A 195 13.55 -9.24 22.49
CA LYS A 195 13.19 -7.81 22.38
C LYS A 195 13.26 -7.27 20.94
N LYS A 196 13.88 -7.99 20.00
CA LYS A 196 14.02 -7.57 18.59
C LYS A 196 12.73 -7.85 17.82
N LYS A 197 11.68 -7.07 18.11
CA LYS A 197 10.35 -7.20 17.49
C LYS A 197 10.40 -7.38 15.96
N GLU A 198 11.17 -6.55 15.26
CA GLU A 198 11.22 -6.56 13.79
C GLU A 198 11.76 -7.88 13.21
N ALA A 199 12.71 -8.53 13.88
CA ALA A 199 13.20 -9.85 13.46
C ALA A 199 12.13 -10.94 13.59
N TRP A 200 11.31 -10.88 14.66
CA TRP A 200 10.20 -11.80 14.86
C TRP A 200 9.03 -11.54 13.91
N LEU A 201 8.81 -10.27 13.54
CA LEU A 201 7.86 -9.92 12.49
C LEU A 201 8.34 -10.46 11.14
N ALA A 202 9.62 -10.29 10.79
CA ALA A 202 10.19 -10.82 9.56
C ALA A 202 10.00 -12.33 9.45
N LEU A 203 10.24 -13.08 10.53
CA LEU A 203 9.95 -14.51 10.60
C LEU A 203 8.47 -14.85 10.33
N GLY A 204 7.53 -14.11 10.93
CA GLY A 204 6.10 -14.32 10.69
C GLY A 204 5.69 -13.97 9.26
N ILE A 205 6.28 -12.92 8.68
CA ILE A 205 6.02 -12.49 7.30
C ILE A 205 6.56 -13.54 6.33
N THR A 206 7.78 -14.02 6.52
CA THR A 206 8.39 -15.05 5.67
C THR A 206 7.63 -16.37 5.77
N LEU A 207 7.08 -16.73 6.93
CA LEU A 207 6.18 -17.89 7.05
C LEU A 207 4.91 -17.70 6.19
N CYS A 208 4.36 -16.49 6.17
CA CYS A 208 3.26 -16.15 5.26
C CYS A 208 3.69 -16.17 3.78
N VAL A 209 4.91 -15.77 3.43
CA VAL A 209 5.41 -15.93 2.05
C VAL A 209 5.39 -17.40 1.63
N ILE A 210 5.87 -18.31 2.49
CA ILE A 210 5.80 -19.75 2.24
C ILE A 210 4.34 -20.21 2.07
N LEU A 211 3.44 -19.81 2.99
CA LEU A 211 2.02 -20.16 2.87
C LEU A 211 1.40 -19.70 1.55
N ALA A 212 1.69 -18.48 1.11
CA ALA A 212 1.16 -17.94 -0.15
C ALA A 212 1.72 -18.64 -1.39
N ASN A 213 2.92 -19.24 -1.30
CA ASN A 213 3.49 -20.04 -2.38
C ASN A 213 2.90 -21.45 -2.46
N GLU A 214 2.52 -22.03 -1.32
CA GLU A 214 2.08 -23.42 -1.20
C GLU A 214 0.55 -23.58 -1.25
N ILE A 215 -0.20 -22.51 -0.96
CA ILE A 215 -1.67 -22.55 -0.83
C ILE A 215 -2.33 -21.57 -1.80
N ASP A 216 -3.10 -22.13 -2.74
CA ASP A 216 -3.94 -21.35 -3.65
C ASP A 216 -4.99 -20.52 -2.89
N GLY A 217 -5.24 -19.30 -3.38
CA GLY A 217 -6.28 -18.43 -2.85
C GLY A 217 -5.88 -17.61 -1.62
N LEU A 218 -4.61 -17.62 -1.21
CA LEU A 218 -4.07 -16.66 -0.26
C LEU A 218 -3.57 -15.40 -0.99
N GLU A 219 -4.16 -14.26 -0.65
CA GLU A 219 -3.76 -12.96 -1.20
C GLU A 219 -3.19 -12.04 -0.12
N TRP A 220 -2.08 -11.37 -0.45
CA TRP A 220 -1.57 -10.29 0.38
C TRP A 220 -2.51 -9.09 0.34
N ARG A 221 -2.75 -8.52 1.51
CA ARG A 221 -3.55 -7.31 1.74
C ARG A 221 -2.85 -6.42 2.77
N THR A 222 -3.23 -5.15 2.79
CA THR A 222 -2.85 -4.25 3.88
C THR A 222 -3.98 -4.20 4.89
N LEU A 223 -3.65 -4.52 6.15
CA LEU A 223 -4.49 -4.18 7.29
C LEU A 223 -4.22 -2.73 7.70
N VAL A 224 -5.28 -1.94 7.82
CA VAL A 224 -5.26 -0.62 8.46
C VAL A 224 -6.16 -0.68 9.70
N ASP A 225 -5.55 -0.77 10.88
CA ASP A 225 -6.25 -0.83 12.18
C ASP A 225 -5.67 0.23 13.14
N GLY A 226 -6.32 1.39 13.16
CA GLY A 226 -5.80 2.57 13.87
C GLY A 226 -4.44 2.99 13.30
N ASN A 227 -3.41 3.00 14.15
CA ASN A 227 -2.04 3.32 13.75
C ASN A 227 -1.27 2.08 13.24
N ARG A 228 -1.88 0.90 13.26
CA ARG A 228 -1.24 -0.32 12.77
C ARG A 228 -1.57 -0.48 11.30
N GLU A 229 -0.54 -0.34 10.48
CA GLU A 229 -0.56 -0.63 9.06
C GLU A 229 0.41 -1.78 8.80
N ALA A 230 -0.08 -2.91 8.28
CA ALA A 230 0.73 -4.12 8.19
C ALA A 230 0.30 -5.06 7.06
N PRO A 231 1.24 -5.83 6.46
CA PRO A 231 0.91 -6.88 5.53
C PRO A 231 0.21 -8.03 6.27
N VAL A 232 -0.87 -8.53 5.68
CA VAL A 232 -1.61 -9.73 6.14
C VAL A 232 -2.00 -10.58 4.94
N LEU A 233 -2.19 -11.88 5.14
CA LEU A 233 -2.79 -12.74 4.14
C LEU A 233 -4.29 -12.86 4.37
N VAL A 234 -5.05 -12.92 3.29
CA VAL A 234 -6.49 -13.16 3.30
C VAL A 234 -6.78 -14.32 2.38
N ASN A 235 -7.50 -15.31 2.90
CA ASN A 235 -8.02 -16.41 2.10
C ASN A 235 -9.26 -15.94 1.33
N THR A 236 -9.18 -15.95 0.00
CA THR A 236 -10.24 -15.43 -0.89
C THR A 236 -11.50 -16.29 -0.92
N ALA A 237 -11.45 -17.53 -0.41
CA ALA A 237 -12.61 -18.42 -0.37
C ALA A 237 -13.49 -18.20 0.88
N ASN A 238 -12.93 -17.72 1.99
CA ASN A 238 -13.64 -17.62 3.27
C ASN A 238 -13.35 -16.34 4.08
N ASP A 239 -12.62 -15.38 3.51
CA ASP A 239 -12.21 -14.11 4.10
C ASP A 239 -11.42 -14.24 5.41
N MET A 240 -10.83 -15.41 5.68
CA MET A 240 -10.01 -15.62 6.86
C MET A 240 -8.69 -14.85 6.74
N MET A 241 -8.42 -13.97 7.71
CA MET A 241 -7.19 -13.21 7.79
C MET A 241 -6.13 -13.94 8.62
N ILE A 242 -4.94 -14.12 8.03
CA ILE A 242 -3.74 -14.60 8.70
C ILE A 242 -2.82 -13.40 8.95
N ASP A 243 -2.55 -13.15 10.22
CA ASP A 243 -1.73 -12.01 10.65
C ASP A 243 -0.31 -12.49 11.02
N PRO A 244 0.74 -12.12 10.25
CA PRO A 244 2.13 -12.50 10.52
C PRO A 244 2.58 -12.23 11.96
N MET A 245 2.10 -11.13 12.56
CA MET A 245 2.43 -10.76 13.94
C MET A 245 1.89 -11.77 14.95
N LYS A 246 0.73 -12.38 14.68
CA LYS A 246 0.10 -13.35 15.59
C LYS A 246 0.76 -14.72 15.50
N LEU A 247 1.35 -15.05 14.34
CA LEU A 247 2.03 -16.31 14.14
C LEU A 247 3.28 -16.42 15.01
N VAL A 248 4.11 -15.37 15.06
CA VAL A 248 5.43 -15.44 15.71
C VAL A 248 5.57 -14.44 16.85
N TRP A 249 5.59 -13.13 16.55
CA TRP A 249 5.92 -12.10 17.54
C TRP A 249 5.02 -12.14 18.79
N SER A 250 3.72 -12.34 18.62
CA SER A 250 2.77 -12.35 19.73
C SER A 250 3.05 -13.48 20.73
N LYS A 251 3.42 -14.66 20.25
CA LYS A 251 3.81 -15.81 21.09
C LYS A 251 5.11 -15.52 21.85
N VAL A 252 6.13 -15.05 21.14
CA VAL A 252 7.44 -14.70 21.75
C VAL A 252 7.28 -13.63 22.81
N LYS A 253 6.48 -12.59 22.54
CA LYS A 253 6.18 -11.53 23.51
C LYS A 253 5.46 -12.05 24.75
N ALA A 254 4.62 -13.07 24.61
CA ALA A 254 3.92 -13.72 25.71
C ALA A 254 4.79 -14.76 26.47
N GLY A 255 6.00 -15.07 25.97
CA GLY A 255 6.85 -16.13 26.52
C GLY A 255 6.36 -17.54 26.18
N GLU A 256 5.51 -17.68 25.16
CA GLU A 256 5.02 -18.97 24.68
C GLU A 256 6.04 -19.63 23.74
N PRO A 257 6.08 -20.98 23.68
CA PRO A 257 6.80 -21.69 22.63
C PRO A 257 6.32 -21.28 21.22
N CYS A 258 7.26 -21.18 20.29
CA CYS A 258 6.98 -20.87 18.89
C CYS A 258 7.57 -21.97 18.00
N ASP A 259 6.74 -22.94 17.65
CA ASP A 259 7.05 -24.01 16.68
C ASP A 259 6.44 -23.64 15.32
N LEU A 260 7.29 -23.25 14.37
CA LEU A 260 6.85 -22.81 13.05
C LEU A 260 6.19 -23.92 12.24
N ALA A 261 6.62 -25.17 12.41
CA ALA A 261 6.07 -26.31 11.67
C ALA A 261 4.67 -26.66 12.18
N GLU A 262 4.44 -26.58 13.49
CA GLU A 262 3.10 -26.72 14.07
C GLU A 262 2.18 -25.58 13.64
N ILE A 263 2.65 -24.33 13.68
CA ILE A 263 1.88 -23.17 13.22
C ILE A 263 1.48 -23.33 11.75
N TYR A 264 2.42 -23.69 10.88
CA TYR A 264 2.17 -23.90 9.46
C TYR A 264 1.12 -24.99 9.21
N LYS A 265 1.26 -26.15 9.85
CA LYS A 265 0.30 -27.26 9.73
C LYS A 265 -1.12 -26.88 10.17
N ASN A 266 -1.24 -26.11 11.26
CA ASN A 266 -2.54 -25.67 11.76
C ASN A 266 -3.24 -24.65 10.84
N LEU A 267 -2.50 -24.00 9.94
CA LEU A 267 -3.06 -23.08 8.95
C LEU A 267 -3.52 -23.81 7.68
N LEU A 268 -3.11 -25.07 7.49
CA LEU A 268 -3.53 -25.94 6.39
C LEU A 268 -4.83 -26.71 6.69
N SER A 269 -5.23 -26.81 7.96
CA SER A 269 -6.39 -27.58 8.43
C SER A 269 -7.67 -26.78 8.49
#